data_AF-A0A520IFH7-F1
#
_entry.id   AF-A0A520IFH7-F1
#
_cell.length_a   1.000
_cell.length_b   1.000
_cell.length_c   1.000
_cell.angle_alpha   90.00
_cell.angle_beta   90.00
_cell.angle_gamma   90.00
#
_symmetry.space_group_name_H-M   'P 1'
#
loop_
_entity.id
_entity.type
_entity.pdbx_description
1 polymer ?
#
loop_
_entity_poly.entity_id
_entity_poly.type
_entity_poly.pdbx_seq_one_letter_code
_entity_poly.pdbx_strand_id
1 'polypeptide(L)'
;MLNVTNLNIAFQNEEDKSWLEAVHDISFKIEQGQILGIVGESGSGKSVTSFSIMRLHDPAHTKISGDISFDTINLLDLSPEKVRSYRGNKIAMIFQEPMTSLN
;
A
#
# COMPACT_ATOMS: atom_id res chain seq x y z
N MET A 1 -0.66 7.45 14.01
CA MET A 1 -1.22 6.08 14.13
C MET A 1 -1.57 5.58 12.73
N LEU A 2 -1.24 4.34 12.38
CA LEU A 2 -1.66 3.72 11.12
C LEU A 2 -2.67 2.61 11.41
N ASN A 3 -3.78 2.59 10.68
CA ASN A 3 -4.77 1.53 10.74
C ASN A 3 -5.09 1.03 9.33
N VAL A 4 -4.94 -0.27 9.11
CA VAL A 4 -5.28 -0.95 7.87
C VAL A 4 -6.42 -1.91 8.18
N THR A 5 -7.50 -1.85 7.41
CA THR A 5 -8.70 -2.65 7.68
C THR A 5 -9.23 -3.21 6.37
N ASN A 6 -9.41 -4.54 6.35
CA ASN A 6 -9.95 -5.32 5.23
C ASN A 6 -9.29 -4.98 3.89
N LEU A 7 -7.96 -4.83 3.90
CA LEU A 7 -7.21 -4.44 2.72
C LEU A 7 -7.10 -5.62 1.76
N ASN A 8 -7.63 -5.42 0.57
CA ASN A 8 -7.54 -6.36 -0.56
C ASN A 8 -6.91 -5.65 -1.75
N ILE A 9 -5.96 -6.31 -2.41
CA ILE A 9 -5.24 -5.74 -3.56
C ILE A 9 -5.20 -6.76 -4.69
N ALA A 10 -5.67 -6.34 -5.86
CA ALA A 10 -5.64 -7.13 -7.07
C ALA A 10 -4.96 -6.36 -8.21
N PHE A 11 -4.22 -7.09 -9.04
CA PHE A 11 -3.58 -6.57 -10.24
C PHE A 11 -4.24 -7.13 -11.48
N GLN A 12 -4.30 -6.32 -12.55
CA GLN A 12 -4.79 -6.80 -13.82
C GLN A 12 -3.68 -7.53 -14.59
N ASN A 13 -3.97 -8.74 -15.06
CA ASN A 13 -3.12 -9.42 -16.01
C ASN A 13 -3.26 -8.76 -17.40
N GLU A 14 -2.14 -8.37 -18.01
CA GLU A 14 -2.15 -7.65 -19.28
C GLU A 14 -2.65 -8.48 -20.46
N GLU A 15 -2.38 -9.80 -20.44
CA GLU A 15 -2.65 -10.72 -21.55
C GLU A 15 -4.14 -11.03 -21.69
N ASP A 16 -4.81 -11.39 -20.59
CA ASP A 16 -6.19 -11.87 -20.58
C ASP A 16 -7.17 -10.93 -19.87
N LYS A 17 -6.68 -9.79 -19.37
CA LYS A 17 -7.44 -8.78 -18.59
C LYS A 17 -8.10 -9.32 -17.31
N SER A 18 -7.72 -10.52 -16.86
CA SER A 18 -8.16 -11.09 -15.59
C SER A 18 -7.59 -10.32 -14.40
N TRP A 19 -8.21 -10.46 -13.23
CA TRP A 19 -7.73 -9.85 -11.99
C TRP A 19 -7.15 -10.93 -11.09
N LEU A 20 -5.90 -10.76 -10.68
CA LEU A 20 -5.22 -11.61 -9.72
C LEU A 20 -5.12 -10.89 -8.38
N GLU A 21 -5.76 -11.44 -7.36
CA GLU A 21 -5.59 -10.96 -5.99
C GLU A 21 -4.21 -11.36 -5.45
N ALA A 22 -3.47 -10.36 -4.96
CA ALA A 22 -2.13 -10.51 -4.38
C ALA A 22 -2.11 -10.30 -2.86
N VAL A 23 -3.13 -9.62 -2.31
CA VAL A 23 -3.33 -9.42 -0.88
C VAL A 23 -4.81 -9.65 -0.58
N HIS A 24 -5.08 -10.49 0.42
CA HIS A 24 -6.42 -10.92 0.79
C HIS A 24 -6.71 -10.54 2.25
N ASP A 25 -7.71 -9.68 2.43
CA ASP A 25 -8.34 -9.29 3.70
C ASP A 25 -7.39 -9.06 4.88
N ILE A 26 -6.33 -8.28 4.68
CA ILE A 26 -5.39 -8.01 5.76
C ILE A 26 -5.86 -6.83 6.62
N SER A 27 -5.74 -6.98 7.94
CA SER A 27 -6.07 -5.95 8.91
C SER A 27 -5.01 -5.88 10.00
N PHE A 28 -4.47 -4.70 10.26
CA PHE A 28 -3.51 -4.46 11.34
C PHE A 28 -3.48 -2.99 11.74
N LYS A 29 -2.99 -2.74 12.96
CA LYS A 29 -2.86 -1.39 13.53
C LYS A 29 -1.44 -1.19 14.05
N ILE A 30 -0.89 0.00 13.82
CA ILE A 30 0.41 0.44 14.35
C ILE A 30 0.18 1.73 15.14
N GLU A 31 0.35 1.64 16.46
CA GLU A 31 0.30 2.80 17.34
C GLU A 31 1.58 3.63 17.25
N GLN A 32 1.52 4.86 17.75
CA GLN A 32 2.71 5.70 17.84
C GLN A 32 3.79 5.01 18.69
N GLY A 33 5.01 4.96 18.16
CA GLY A 33 6.16 4.31 18.82
C GLY A 33 6.22 2.80 18.66
N GLN A 34 5.26 2.17 17.99
CA GLN A 34 5.33 0.74 17.67
C GLN A 34 6.12 0.46 16.39
N ILE A 35 6.72 -0.72 16.35
CA ILE A 35 7.42 -1.25 15.18
C ILE A 35 6.69 -2.51 14.73
N LEU A 36 6.28 -2.53 13.47
CA LEU A 36 5.71 -3.71 12.83
C LEU A 36 6.74 -4.33 11.88
N GLY A 37 7.01 -5.63 12.04
CA GLY A 37 7.75 -6.42 11.08
C GLY A 37 6.79 -7.27 10.24
N ILE A 38 6.88 -7.16 8.91
CA ILE A 38 6.15 -8.03 7.98
C ILE A 38 7.17 -9.01 7.36
N VAL A 39 6.97 -10.30 7.61
CA VAL A 39 7.86 -11.38 7.16
C VAL A 39 7.11 -12.42 6.34
N GLY A 40 7.81 -13.09 5.42
CA GLY A 40 7.22 -14.06 4.50
C GLY A 40 8.09 -14.26 3.26
N GLU A 41 7.79 -15.29 2.47
CA GLU A 41 8.54 -15.66 1.26
C GLU A 41 8.42 -14.61 0.14
N SER A 42 9.26 -14.70 -0.89
CA SER A 42 9.09 -13.86 -2.08
C SER A 42 7.69 -14.03 -2.67
N GLY A 43 7.05 -12.95 -3.10
CA GLY A 43 5.68 -12.99 -3.66
C GLY A 43 4.53 -13.02 -2.64
N SER A 44 4.79 -13.13 -1.33
CA SER A 44 3.74 -13.15 -0.28
C SER A 44 2.98 -11.84 -0.05
N GLY A 45 3.13 -10.82 -0.90
CA GLY A 45 2.38 -9.57 -0.78
C GLY A 45 2.96 -8.51 0.19
N LYS A 46 4.16 -8.73 0.75
CA LYS A 46 4.82 -7.76 1.66
C LYS A 46 5.02 -6.38 1.03
N SER A 47 5.74 -6.33 -0.09
CA SER A 47 6.01 -5.06 -0.79
C SER A 47 4.73 -4.46 -1.37
N VAL A 48 3.82 -5.31 -1.87
CA VAL A 48 2.49 -4.90 -2.35
C VAL A 48 1.69 -4.17 -1.26
N THR A 49 1.68 -4.72 -0.04
CA THR A 49 1.06 -4.10 1.13
C THR A 49 1.70 -2.76 1.45
N SER A 50 3.04 -2.70 1.57
CA SER A 50 3.76 -1.45 1.86
C SER A 50 3.52 -0.36 0.82
N PHE A 51 3.53 -0.72 -0.47
CA PHE A 51 3.28 0.21 -1.57
C PHE A 51 1.84 0.72 -1.61
N SER A 52 0.87 -0.09 -1.17
CA SER A 52 -0.54 0.36 -1.08
C SER A 52 -0.73 1.44 -0.03
N ILE A 53 -0.05 1.33 1.12
CA ILE A 53 -0.06 2.38 2.16
C ILE A 53 0.50 3.68 1.60
N MET A 54 1.58 3.59 0.83
CA MET A 54 2.17 4.74 0.16
C MET A 54 1.39 5.19 -1.07
N ARG A 55 0.39 4.44 -1.55
CA ARG A 55 -0.35 4.63 -2.82
C ARG A 55 0.53 4.67 -4.08
N LEU A 56 1.56 3.84 -4.14
CA LEU A 56 2.54 3.84 -5.24
C LEU A 56 2.16 2.94 -6.42
N HIS A 57 1.06 2.19 -6.34
CA HIS A 57 0.57 1.36 -7.43
C HIS A 57 -0.02 2.20 -8.56
N ASP A 58 0.09 1.72 -9.81
CA ASP A 58 -0.60 2.32 -10.94
C ASP A 58 -2.13 2.09 -10.79
N PRO A 59 -2.94 3.15 -10.66
CA PRO A 59 -4.38 3.03 -10.53
C PRO A 59 -5.08 2.42 -11.76
N ALA A 60 -4.45 2.43 -12.94
CA ALA A 60 -5.03 1.82 -14.14
C ALA A 60 -5.02 0.28 -14.08
N HIS A 61 -4.04 -0.29 -13.37
CA HIS A 61 -3.79 -1.74 -13.35
C HIS A 61 -3.91 -2.35 -11.95
N THR A 62 -4.38 -1.59 -10.98
CA THR A 62 -4.51 -2.02 -9.58
C THR A 62 -5.88 -1.70 -9.02
N LYS A 63 -6.52 -2.69 -8.40
CA LYS A 63 -7.70 -2.51 -7.55
C LYS A 63 -7.28 -2.62 -6.11
N ILE A 64 -7.63 -1.60 -5.32
CA ILE A 64 -7.42 -1.58 -3.87
C ILE A 64 -8.80 -1.36 -3.24
N SER A 65 -9.14 -2.20 -2.26
CA SER A 65 -10.34 -2.01 -1.43
C SER A 65 -9.99 -2.22 0.05
N GLY A 66 -10.86 -1.75 0.93
CA GLY A 66 -10.59 -1.63 2.36
C GLY A 66 -10.28 -0.19 2.77
N ASP A 67 -9.66 -0.03 3.93
CA ASP A 67 -9.29 1.27 4.50
C ASP A 67 -7.80 1.30 4.86
N ILE A 68 -7.16 2.44 4.57
CA ILE A 68 -5.80 2.74 5.03
C ILE A 68 -5.82 4.12 5.69
N SER A 69 -6.11 4.14 6.98
CA SER A 69 -6.16 5.36 7.77
C SER A 69 -4.79 5.71 8.37
N PHE A 70 -4.31 6.92 8.08
CA PHE A 70 -3.22 7.56 8.79
C PHE A 70 -3.77 8.68 9.67
N ASP A 71 -3.64 8.52 10.98
CA ASP A 71 -4.33 9.30 12.00
C ASP A 71 -5.86 9.29 11.80
N THR A 72 -6.44 10.40 11.34
CA THR A 72 -7.89 10.55 11.13
C THR A 72 -8.29 10.52 9.66
N ILE A 73 -7.35 10.24 8.75
CA ILE A 73 -7.53 10.41 7.31
C ILE A 73 -7.28 9.09 6.59
N ASN A 74 -8.28 8.62 5.85
CA ASN A 74 -8.11 7.51 4.92
C ASN A 74 -7.32 7.98 3.70
N LEU A 75 -6.16 7.37 3.47
CA LEU A 75 -5.25 7.71 2.38
C LEU A 75 -5.83 7.36 1.01
N LEU A 76 -6.71 6.37 0.92
CA LEU A 76 -7.34 5.93 -0.33
C LEU A 76 -8.32 6.99 -0.89
N ASP A 77 -8.96 7.77 -0.01
CA ASP A 77 -9.92 8.81 -0.37
C ASP A 77 -9.27 10.13 -0.80
N LEU A 78 -7.95 10.25 -0.64
CA LEU A 78 -7.22 11.46 -0.99
C LEU A 78 -7.03 11.60 -2.51
N SER A 79 -7.04 12.84 -3.00
CA SER A 79 -6.59 13.14 -4.35
C SER A 79 -5.08 12.89 -4.49
N PRO A 80 -4.56 12.63 -5.71
CA PRO A 80 -3.12 12.43 -5.93
C PRO A 80 -2.26 13.59 -5.39
N GLU A 81 -2.74 14.83 -5.52
CA GLU A 81 -2.07 16.02 -4.97
C GLU A 81 -2.00 16.01 -3.45
N LYS A 82 -3.10 15.64 -2.78
CA LYS A 82 -3.11 15.53 -1.32
C LYS A 82 -2.19 14.41 -0.85
N VAL A 83 -2.20 13.24 -1.50
CA VAL A 83 -1.29 12.14 -1.17
C VAL A 83 0.18 12.58 -1.19
N ARG A 84 0.57 13.42 -2.15
CA ARG A 84 1.94 13.98 -2.22
C ARG A 84 2.33 14.78 -0.98
N SER A 85 1.39 15.48 -0.32
CA SER A 85 1.69 16.22 0.91
C SER A 85 2.00 15.32 2.12
N TYR A 86 1.55 14.06 2.10
CA TYR A 86 1.86 13.07 3.14
C TYR A 86 3.19 12.38 2.88
N ARG A 87 3.48 12.05 1.61
CA ARG A 87 4.75 11.42 1.23
C ARG A 87 5.92 12.36 1.53
N GLY A 88 6.98 11.82 2.11
CA GLY A 88 8.21 12.55 2.47
C GLY A 88 8.08 13.42 3.73
N ASN A 89 6.93 14.04 3.97
CA ASN A 89 6.73 14.92 5.14
C ASN A 89 6.17 14.19 6.37
N LYS A 90 5.21 13.28 6.17
CA LYS A 90 4.51 12.55 7.24
C LYS A 90 4.79 11.05 7.20
N ILE A 91 4.91 10.50 5.99
CA ILE A 91 5.21 9.09 5.75
C ILE A 91 6.35 9.04 4.74
N ALA A 92 7.45 8.41 5.12
CA ALA A 92 8.60 8.19 4.26
C ALA A 92 8.78 6.70 4.01
N MET A 93 9.28 6.36 2.83
CA MET A 93 9.60 5.00 2.44
C MET A 93 11.06 4.93 2.02
N ILE A 94 11.76 3.91 2.50
CA ILE A 94 13.08 3.51 2.02
C ILE A 94 12.87 2.20 1.26
N PHE A 95 13.15 2.22 -0.04
CA PHE A 95 12.94 1.08 -0.91
C PHE A 95 14.05 0.03 -0.74
N GLN A 96 13.71 -1.24 -0.99
CA GLN A 96 14.67 -2.35 -0.95
C GLN A 96 15.79 -2.16 -1.98
N GLU A 97 15.44 -1.69 -3.19
CA GLU A 97 16.39 -1.26 -4.22
C GLU A 97 16.17 0.24 -4.53
N PRO A 98 16.86 1.15 -3.83
CA PRO A 98 16.55 2.58 -3.89
C PRO A 98 16.79 3.23 -5.26
N MET A 99 17.55 2.57 -6.16
CA MET A 99 17.91 3.12 -7.47
C MET A 99 16.92 2.79 -8.60
N THR A 100 16.04 1.79 -8.44
CA THR A 100 15.22 1.21 -9.52
C THR A 100 13.72 1.20 -9.25
N SER A 101 13.28 1.67 -8.07
CA SER A 101 11.96 1.36 -7.50
C SER A 101 10.81 2.28 -7.90
N LEU A 102 11.05 3.31 -8.71
CA LEU A 102 10.08 4.39 -9.02
C LEU A 102 10.08 4.85 -10.49
N ASN A 103 10.43 3.96 -11.43
CA ASN A 103 10.35 4.26 -12.86
C ASN A 103 8.97 3.97 -13.44
#